data_AF-A0A1F8RWG1-F1
#
_entry.id   AF-A0A1F8RWG1-F1
#
_cell.length_a   1.000
_cell.length_b   1.000
_cell.length_c   1.000
_cell.angle_alpha   90.00
_cell.angle_beta   90.00
_cell.angle_gamma   90.00
#
_symmetry.space_group_name_H-M   'P 1'
#
loop_
_entity.id
_entity.type
_entity.pdbx_description
1 polymer ?
#
loop_
_entity_poly.entity_id
_entity_poly.type
_entity_poly.pdbx_seq_one_letter_code
_entity_poly.pdbx_strand_id
1 'polypeptide(L)'
;MEPMTAADELPALYRAVLDRVAELEASGRRDLANHVRAEATRIYSRSWNDDARRRLVALLRRHADTPVGREAPRRGFRRRPARAV
;
A
#
# COMPACT_ATOMS: atom_id res chain seq x y z
N MET A 1 4.07 20.39 16.58
CA MET A 1 3.84 19.32 15.60
C MET A 1 4.04 18.02 16.33
N GLU A 2 2.96 17.32 16.67
CA GLU A 2 3.07 15.99 17.26
C GLU A 2 3.62 15.04 16.17
N PRO A 3 4.64 14.24 16.45
CA PRO A 3 5.13 13.27 15.48
C PRO A 3 4.00 12.29 15.20
N MET A 4 3.49 12.26 13.96
CA MET A 4 2.53 11.25 13.53
C MET A 4 3.09 9.89 13.92
N THR A 5 2.41 9.23 14.86
CA THR A 5 2.90 7.97 15.40
C THR A 5 2.87 6.91 14.30
N ALA A 6 3.63 5.83 14.45
CA ALA A 6 3.57 4.72 13.50
C ALA A 6 2.12 4.23 13.28
N ALA A 7 1.28 4.32 14.31
CA ALA A 7 -0.14 3.98 14.26
C ALA A 7 -0.99 4.92 13.38
N ASP A 8 -0.59 6.19 13.21
CA ASP A 8 -1.25 7.15 12.30
C ASP A 8 -0.89 6.90 10.83
N GLU A 9 0.36 6.53 10.55
CA GLU A 9 0.85 6.32 9.19
C GLU A 9 0.57 4.91 8.64
N LEU A 10 0.49 3.90 9.52
CA LEU A 10 0.23 2.49 9.19
C LEU A 10 -1.02 2.30 8.30
N PRO A 11 -2.19 2.89 8.63
CA PRO A 11 -3.40 2.77 7.81
C PRO A 11 -3.22 3.36 6.40
N ALA A 12 -2.51 4.48 6.28
CA ALA A 12 -2.25 5.12 4.99
C ALA A 12 -1.31 4.27 4.13
N LEU A 13 -0.24 3.73 4.72
CA LEU A 13 0.68 2.81 4.07
C LEU A 13 0.01 1.51 3.65
N TYR A 14 -0.82 0.94 4.52
CA TYR A 14 -1.58 -0.26 4.20
C TYR A 14 -2.51 -0.04 3.00
N ARG A 15 -3.23 1.09 2.96
CA ARG A 15 -4.05 1.46 1.79
C ARG A 15 -3.25 1.63 0.52
N ALA A 16 -2.07 2.25 0.59
CA ALA A 16 -1.17 2.39 -0.57
C ALA A 16 -0.68 1.04 -1.10
N VAL A 17 -0.43 0.07 -0.21
CA VAL A 17 -0.08 -1.30 -0.63
C VAL A 17 -1.28 -1.99 -1.30
N LEU A 18 -2.49 -1.83 -0.79
CA LEU A 18 -3.71 -2.39 -1.42
C LEU A 18 -4.00 -1.77 -2.79
N ASP A 19 -3.75 -0.47 -2.95
CA ASP A 19 -3.84 0.22 -4.25
C ASP A 19 -2.87 -0.42 -5.26
N ARG A 20 -1.63 -0.68 -4.82
CA ARG A 20 -0.65 -1.37 -5.66
C ARG A 20 -1.04 -2.80 -6.00
N VAL A 21 -1.65 -3.52 -5.07
CA VAL A 21 -2.22 -4.86 -5.33
C VAL A 21 -3.27 -4.78 -6.44
N ALA A 22 -4.18 -3.80 -6.38
CA ALA A 22 -5.20 -3.62 -7.41
C ALA A 22 -4.59 -3.32 -8.79
N GLU A 23 -3.52 -2.50 -8.86
CA GLU A 23 -2.80 -2.28 -10.11
C GLU A 23 -2.13 -3.55 -10.66
N LEU A 24 -1.56 -4.37 -9.78
CA LEU A 24 -0.96 -5.65 -10.17
C LEU A 24 -2.02 -6.61 -10.70
N GLU A 25 -3.18 -6.71 -10.04
CA GLU A 25 -4.32 -7.51 -10.53
C GLU A 25 -4.83 -7.02 -11.88
N ALA A 26 -4.96 -5.69 -12.05
CA ALA A 26 -5.37 -5.06 -13.30
C ALA A 26 -4.39 -5.34 -14.44
N SER A 27 -3.09 -5.39 -14.15
CA SER A 27 -2.05 -5.79 -15.10
C SER A 27 -2.01 -7.30 -15.42
N GLY A 28 -2.94 -8.09 -14.86
CA GLY A 28 -3.00 -9.54 -15.04
C GLY A 28 -2.08 -10.35 -14.13
N ARG A 29 -1.29 -9.70 -13.26
CA ARG A 29 -0.32 -10.34 -12.36
C ARG A 29 -0.96 -10.73 -11.02
N ARG A 30 -2.01 -11.55 -11.09
CA ARG A 30 -2.81 -11.94 -9.93
C ARG A 30 -2.03 -12.71 -8.87
N ASP A 31 -1.11 -13.60 -9.25
CA ASP A 31 -0.27 -14.33 -8.29
C ASP A 31 0.63 -13.40 -7.48
N LEU A 32 1.27 -12.44 -8.16
CA LEU A 32 2.09 -11.43 -7.50
C LEU A 32 1.25 -10.53 -6.60
N ALA A 33 0.06 -10.13 -7.05
CA ALA A 33 -0.87 -9.33 -6.26
C ALA A 33 -1.31 -10.07 -4.97
N ASN A 34 -1.67 -11.34 -5.08
CA ASN A 34 -2.00 -12.19 -3.94
C ASN A 34 -0.84 -12.31 -2.96
N HIS A 35 0.38 -12.48 -3.47
CA HIS A 35 1.58 -12.52 -2.62
C HIS A 35 1.78 -11.21 -1.85
N VAL A 36 1.72 -10.06 -2.54
CA VAL A 36 1.87 -8.74 -1.92
C VAL A 36 0.78 -8.49 -0.89
N ARG A 37 -0.47 -8.87 -1.18
CA ARG A 37 -1.60 -8.75 -0.24
C ARG A 37 -1.38 -9.58 1.01
N ALA A 38 -1.00 -10.85 0.86
CA ALA A 38 -0.75 -11.75 1.98
C ALA A 38 0.38 -11.24 2.90
N GLU A 39 1.48 -10.77 2.31
CA GLU A 39 2.60 -10.18 3.06
C GLU A 39 2.18 -8.88 3.77
N ALA A 40 1.43 -8.01 3.10
CA ALA A 40 0.92 -6.77 3.71
C ALA A 40 0.02 -7.06 4.92
N THR A 41 -0.92 -8.00 4.78
CA THR A 41 -1.82 -8.41 5.87
C THR A 41 -1.06 -9.03 7.04
N ARG A 42 -0.02 -9.83 6.77
CA ARG A 42 0.86 -10.38 7.81
C ARG A 42 1.61 -9.29 8.57
N ILE A 43 2.21 -8.34 7.86
CA ILE A 43 2.93 -7.22 8.49
C ILE A 43 1.97 -6.37 9.33
N TYR A 44 0.80 -6.06 8.77
CA TYR A 44 -0.22 -5.27 9.45
C TYR A 44 -0.82 -5.96 10.68
N SER A 45 -1.07 -7.28 10.63
CA SER A 45 -1.63 -8.02 11.77
C SER A 45 -0.61 -8.32 12.86
N ARG A 46 0.69 -8.42 12.52
CA ARG A 46 1.70 -8.86 13.48
C ARG A 46 2.03 -7.82 14.54
N SER A 47 2.13 -6.54 14.17
CA SER A 47 2.43 -5.46 15.12
C SER A 47 2.12 -4.10 14.51
N TRP A 48 1.53 -3.19 15.28
CA TRP A 48 1.29 -1.79 14.87
C TRP A 48 2.41 -0.87 15.39
N ASN A 49 3.66 -1.21 15.06
CA ASN A 49 4.85 -0.51 15.53
C ASN A 49 5.66 0.07 14.35
N ASP A 50 6.70 0.85 14.66
CA ASP A 50 7.60 1.44 13.64
C ASP A 50 8.25 0.37 12.74
N ASP A 51 8.50 -0.83 13.27
CA ASP A 51 9.05 -1.94 12.48
C ASP A 51 8.08 -2.38 11.35
N ALA A 52 6.78 -2.47 11.66
CA ALA A 52 5.77 -2.78 10.66
C ALA A 52 5.61 -1.66 9.63
N ARG A 53 5.71 -0.39 10.08
CA ARG A 53 5.77 0.78 9.20
C ARG A 53 6.91 0.64 8.19
N ARG A 54 8.14 0.38 8.66
CA ARG A 54 9.33 0.22 7.80
C ARG A 54 9.18 -0.93 6.81
N ARG A 55 8.65 -2.07 7.26
CA ARG A 55 8.41 -3.23 6.38
C ARG A 55 7.37 -2.94 5.30
N LEU A 56 6.26 -2.27 5.62
CA LEU A 56 5.26 -1.86 4.62
C LEU A 56 5.85 -0.87 3.61
N VAL A 57 6.63 0.10 4.06
CA VAL A 57 7.32 1.06 3.17
C VAL A 57 8.30 0.33 2.24
N ALA A 58 9.09 -0.62 2.76
CA ALA A 58 10.03 -1.40 1.97
C ALA A 58 9.30 -2.28 0.95
N LEU A 59 8.20 -2.92 1.34
CA LEU A 59 7.35 -3.72 0.46
C LEU A 59 6.77 -2.86 -0.67
N LEU A 60 6.23 -1.67 -0.34
CA LEU A 60 5.70 -0.74 -1.33
C LEU A 60 6.79 -0.30 -2.32
N ARG A 61 7.96 0.10 -1.82
CA ARG A 61 9.10 0.52 -2.67
C ARG A 61 9.57 -0.60 -3.61
N ARG A 62 9.69 -1.82 -3.11
CA ARG A 62 10.10 -2.98 -3.92
C ARG A 62 9.16 -3.23 -5.11
N HIS A 63 7.86 -3.02 -4.91
CA HIS A 63 6.85 -3.26 -5.94
C HIS A 63 6.45 -2.00 -6.71
N ALA A 64 6.88 -0.81 -6.30
CA ALA A 64 6.66 0.44 -7.03
C ALA A 64 7.42 0.46 -8.36
N ASP A 65 8.64 -0.08 -8.37
CA ASP A 65 9.51 -0.09 -9.55
C ASP A 65 9.15 -1.17 -10.58
N THR A 66 8.28 -2.12 -10.21
CA THR A 66 7.84 -3.15 -11.16
C THR A 66 6.98 -2.49 -12.26
N PRO A 67 7.42 -2.41 -13.53
CA PRO A 67 6.60 -1.82 -14.58
C PRO A 67 5.31 -2.64 -14.70
N VAL A 68 4.18 -2.04 -14.34
CA VAL A 68 2.84 -2.49 -14.72
C VAL A 68 2.69 -2.11 -16.17
N GLY A 69 2.58 -3.11 -17.04
CA GLY A 69 2.40 -2.92 -18.48
C GLY A 69 1.33 -1.85 -18.70
N ARG A 70 1.71 -0.84 -19.45
CA ARG A 70 0.93 0.37 -19.74
C ARG A 70 -0.29 -0.02 -20.59
N GLU A 71 -1.37 -0.48 -19.97
CA GLU A 71 -2.73 -0.33 -20.46
C GLU A 71 -3.76 -0.82 -19.45
N ALA A 72 -4.33 0.12 -18.70
CA ALA A 72 -5.73 0.05 -18.29
C ALA A 72 -6.19 1.47 -17.90
N PRO A 73 -6.90 2.20 -18.78
CA PRO A 73 -7.73 3.28 -18.30
C PRO A 73 -8.88 2.61 -17.55
N ARG A 74 -9.04 2.88 -16.25
CA ARG A 74 -10.33 3.33 -15.69
C ARG A 74 -10.39 3.35 -14.16
N ARG A 75 -11.08 4.42 -13.75
CA ARG A 75 -11.93 4.59 -12.56
C ARG A 75 -11.21 5.15 -11.33
N GLY A 76 -11.27 6.48 -11.28
CA GLY A 76 -10.65 7.29 -10.25
C GLY A 76 -11.09 6.94 -8.84
N PHE A 77 -10.13 7.12 -7.93
CA PHE A 77 -10.41 7.39 -6.54
C PHE A 77 -9.95 8.82 -6.26
N ARG A 78 -10.92 9.71 -6.04
CA ARG A 78 -10.67 11.06 -5.54
C ARG A 78 -9.80 10.94 -4.29
N ARG A 79 -8.56 11.44 -4.38
CA ARG A 79 -7.79 11.89 -3.21
C ARG A 79 -8.72 12.82 -2.42
N ARG A 80 -9.28 12.33 -1.31
CA ARG A 80 -9.94 13.19 -0.33
C ARG A 80 -8.82 14.02 0.32
N PRO A 81 -8.80 15.35 0.22
CA PRO A 81 -7.91 16.15 1.03
C PRO A 81 -8.32 15.95 2.50
N ALA A 82 -7.36 15.58 3.34
CA ALA A 82 -7.54 15.59 4.77
C ALA A 82 -7.86 17.02 5.21
N ARG A 83 -9.00 17.18 5.86
CA ARG A 83 -9.55 18.47 6.31
C ARG A 83 -8.85 18.81 7.62
N ALA A 84 -8.03 19.86 7.62
CA ALA A 84 -7.52 20.47 8.83
C ALA A 84 -8.70 21.16 9.57
N VAL A 85 -8.74 21.01 10.89
CA VAL A 85 -9.60 21.75 11.82
C VAL A 85 -8.73 22.67 12.65
#